data_AF-A0A9X4C850-F1
#
_entry.id   AF-A0A9X4C850-F1
#
_cell.length_a   1.000
_cell.length_b   1.000
_cell.length_c   1.000
_cell.angle_alpha   90.00
_cell.angle_beta   90.00
_cell.angle_gamma   90.00
#
_symmetry.space_group_name_H-M   'P 1'
#
loop_
_entity.id
_entity.type
_entity.pdbx_description
1 polymer ?
#
loop_
_entity_poly.entity_id
_entity_poly.type
_entity_poly.pdbx_seq_one_letter_code
_entity_poly.pdbx_strand_id
1 'polypeptide(L)'
;MTSVLFIQSVIWTLCATALGVSYWNYSRYAEARLDPEKSKRNLQIAIHARSDSGIGEAEFSKIESAHYRPYQTRFRAALLVGLSFMAAGLAHLFA
;
A
#
# COMPACT_ATOMS: atom_id res chain seq x y z
N MET A 1 12.49 17.25 -28.67
CA MET A 1 12.45 15.76 -28.59
C MET A 1 13.10 15.21 -27.32
N THR A 2 14.33 15.59 -26.96
CA THR A 2 15.00 15.11 -25.74
C THR A 2 14.27 15.47 -24.43
N SER A 3 13.73 16.69 -24.33
CA SER A 3 12.93 17.12 -23.18
C SER A 3 11.63 16.32 -23.00
N VAL A 4 10.94 16.02 -24.09
CA VAL A 4 9.69 15.24 -24.09
C VAL A 4 9.93 13.82 -23.59
N LEU A 5 10.97 13.14 -24.08
CA LEU A 5 11.33 11.80 -23.64
C LEU A 5 11.75 11.75 -22.17
N PHE A 6 12.49 12.77 -21.71
CA PHE A 6 12.86 12.89 -20.30
C PHE A 6 11.62 13.04 -19.39
N ILE A 7 10.71 13.98 -19.72
CA ILE A 7 9.45 14.17 -18.99
C ILE A 7 8.64 12.87 -18.96
N GLN A 8 8.54 12.19 -20.10
CA GLN A 8 7.82 10.92 -20.21
C GLN A 8 8.41 9.82 -19.33
N SER A 9 9.75 9.73 -19.27
CA SER A 9 10.43 8.75 -18.41
C SER A 9 10.16 8.99 -16.92
N VAL A 10 10.09 10.26 -16.49
CA VAL A 10 9.78 10.63 -15.11
C VAL A 10 8.33 10.25 -14.79
N ILE A 11 7.38 10.60 -15.67
CA ILE A 11 5.96 10.28 -15.46
C ILE A 11 5.74 8.77 -15.38
N TRP A 12 6.31 7.99 -16.30
CA TRP A 12 6.20 6.52 -16.26
C TRP A 12 6.83 5.91 -15.02
N THR A 13 7.96 6.46 -14.56
CA THR A 13 8.58 6.03 -13.30
C THR A 13 7.64 6.26 -12.12
N LEU A 14 7.04 7.46 -12.03
CA LEU A 14 6.07 7.78 -10.97
C LEU A 14 4.83 6.87 -11.03
N CYS A 15 4.31 6.57 -12.22
CA CYS A 15 3.23 5.60 -12.41
C CYS A 15 3.62 4.22 -11.87
N ALA A 16 4.78 3.71 -12.28
CA ALA A 16 5.24 2.38 -11.91
C ALA A 16 5.46 2.28 -10.39
N THR A 17 6.08 3.29 -9.78
CA THR A 17 6.26 3.34 -8.32
C THR A 17 4.92 3.40 -7.59
N ALA A 18 3.98 4.25 -8.03
CA ALA A 18 2.66 4.35 -7.42
C ALA A 18 1.87 3.03 -7.51
N LEU A 19 1.92 2.35 -8.66
CA LEU A 19 1.30 1.03 -8.84
C LEU A 19 1.98 -0.04 -7.97
N GLY A 20 3.30 -0.04 -7.86
CA GLY A 20 4.04 -0.96 -6.98
C GLY A 20 3.67 -0.76 -5.50
N VAL A 21 3.60 0.49 -5.05
CA VAL A 21 3.16 0.84 -3.69
C VAL A 21 1.69 0.43 -3.49
N SER A 22 0.83 0.68 -4.48
CA SER A 22 -0.57 0.27 -4.44
C SER A 22 -0.70 -1.25 -4.28
N TYR A 23 0.00 -2.03 -5.11
CA TYR A 23 0.04 -3.48 -5.06
C TYR A 23 0.54 -4.00 -3.71
N TRP A 24 1.61 -3.43 -3.17
CA TRP A 24 2.13 -3.80 -1.85
C TRP A 24 1.12 -3.55 -0.72
N ASN A 25 0.45 -2.40 -0.73
CA ASN A 25 -0.57 -2.11 0.28
C ASN A 25 -1.79 -3.04 0.10
N TYR A 26 -2.17 -3.34 -1.14
CA TYR A 26 -3.24 -4.28 -1.43
C TYR A 26 -2.90 -5.69 -0.96
N SER A 27 -1.68 -6.19 -1.19
CA SER A 27 -1.29 -7.54 -0.79
C SER A 27 -1.36 -7.73 0.73
N ARG A 28 -0.93 -6.73 1.51
CA ARG A 28 -1.06 -6.72 2.97
C ARG A 28 -2.51 -6.69 3.45
N TYR A 29 -3.35 -5.89 2.80
CA TYR A 29 -4.78 -5.85 3.09
C TYR A 29 -5.49 -7.17 2.71
N ALA A 30 -5.14 -7.74 1.55
CA ALA A 30 -5.71 -8.97 1.04
C ALA A 30 -5.27 -10.18 1.86
N GLU A 31 -4.01 -10.25 2.29
CA GLU A 31 -3.50 -11.30 3.19
C GLU A 31 -4.30 -11.35 4.49
N ALA A 32 -4.63 -10.19 5.07
CA ALA A 32 -5.47 -10.11 6.26
C ALA A 32 -6.93 -10.54 6.03
N ARG A 33 -7.45 -10.41 4.81
CA ARG A 33 -8.81 -10.86 4.45
C ARG A 33 -8.88 -12.34 4.07
N LEU A 34 -7.85 -12.86 3.39
CA LEU A 34 -7.80 -14.23 2.88
C LEU A 34 -7.48 -15.22 4.00
N ASP A 35 -6.59 -14.85 4.92
CA ASP A 35 -6.18 -15.71 6.03
C ASP A 35 -6.09 -14.86 7.33
N PRO A 36 -7.24 -14.57 7.96
CA PRO A 36 -7.29 -13.74 9.16
C PRO A 36 -6.55 -14.38 10.34
N GLU A 37 -6.55 -15.72 10.45
CA GLU A 37 -5.85 -16.44 11.54
C GLU A 37 -4.33 -16.33 11.42
N LYS A 38 -3.77 -16.52 10.22
CA LYS A 38 -2.33 -16.31 9.98
C LYS A 38 -1.94 -14.85 10.20
N SER A 39 -2.77 -13.93 9.73
CA SER A 39 -2.62 -12.49 9.90
C SER A 39 -2.59 -12.07 11.38
N LYS A 40 -3.50 -12.61 12.18
CA LYS A 40 -3.57 -12.43 13.64
C LYS A 40 -2.32 -12.96 14.33
N ARG A 41 -1.90 -14.19 13.99
CA ARG A 41 -0.69 -14.81 14.55
C ARG A 41 0.57 -14.00 14.22
N ASN A 42 0.71 -13.52 12.98
CA ASN A 42 1.84 -12.69 12.58
C ASN A 42 1.88 -11.36 13.37
N LEU A 43 0.72 -10.75 13.62
CA LEU A 43 0.61 -9.55 14.42
C LEU A 43 0.98 -9.80 15.88
N GLN A 44 0.54 -10.93 16.47
CA GLN A 44 0.93 -11.35 17.82
C GLN A 44 2.44 -11.55 17.94
N ILE A 45 3.08 -12.21 16.97
CA ILE A 45 4.53 -12.41 16.94
C ILE A 45 5.26 -11.06 16.88
N ALA A 46 4.79 -10.13 16.04
CA ALA A 46 5.40 -8.81 15.90
C ALA A 46 5.29 -7.96 17.18
N ILE A 47 4.15 -8.03 17.87
CA ILE A 47 3.94 -7.36 19.16
C ILE A 47 4.82 -7.99 20.25
N HIS A 48 4.87 -9.32 20.31
CA HIS A 48 5.71 -10.04 21.27
C HIS A 48 7.20 -9.76 21.06
N ALA A 49 7.65 -9.72 19.80
CA ALA A 49 9.02 -9.35 19.44
C ALA A 49 9.38 -7.90 19.82
N ARG A 50 8.38 -7.03 20.00
CA ARG A 50 8.54 -5.64 20.45
C ARG A 50 8.55 -5.49 21.98
N SER A 51 8.61 -6.61 22.72
CA SER A 51 8.61 -6.67 24.19
C SER A 51 7.33 -6.20 24.87
N ASP A 52 6.20 -6.22 24.16
CA ASP A 52 4.88 -5.83 24.67
C ASP A 52 4.08 -7.08 25.09
N SER A 53 4.68 -7.93 25.93
CA SER A 53 4.11 -9.23 26.32
C SER A 53 2.92 -9.14 27.30
N GLY A 54 2.55 -7.93 27.71
CA GLY A 54 1.46 -7.67 28.65
C GLY A 54 0.14 -7.21 28.02
N ILE A 55 0.06 -7.12 26.69
CA ILE A 55 -1.16 -6.64 26.01
C ILE A 55 -2.30 -7.65 26.19
N GLY A 56 -3.38 -7.21 26.82
CA GLY A 56 -4.59 -8.01 27.02
C GLY A 56 -5.36 -8.23 25.71
N GLU A 57 -6.26 -9.23 25.70
CA GLU A 57 -6.99 -9.64 24.49
C GLU A 57 -7.87 -8.50 23.90
N ALA A 58 -8.43 -7.64 24.76
CA ALA A 58 -9.20 -6.47 24.34
C ALA A 58 -8.34 -5.39 23.67
N GLU A 59 -7.12 -5.16 24.17
CA GLU A 59 -6.18 -4.22 23.57
C GLU A 59 -5.63 -4.76 22.25
N PHE A 60 -5.34 -6.06 22.20
CA PHE A 60 -4.90 -6.73 20.98
C PHE A 60 -5.98 -6.62 19.88
N SER A 61 -7.25 -6.86 20.18
CA SER A 61 -8.35 -6.72 19.22
C SER A 61 -8.47 -5.29 18.66
N LYS A 62 -8.21 -4.29 19.50
CA LYS A 62 -8.15 -2.87 19.06
C LYS A 62 -6.97 -2.61 18.13
N ILE A 63 -5.80 -3.20 18.41
CA ILE A 63 -4.61 -3.09 17.56
C ILE A 63 -4.84 -3.81 16.23
N GLU A 64 -5.38 -5.02 16.25
CA GLU A 64 -5.69 -5.83 15.06
C GLU A 64 -6.64 -5.10 14.11
N SER A 65 -7.74 -4.57 14.64
CA SER A 65 -8.72 -3.81 13.83
C SER A 65 -8.16 -2.50 13.28
N ALA A 66 -7.18 -1.89 13.94
CA ALA A 66 -6.51 -0.68 13.48
C ALA A 66 -5.33 -0.96 12.55
N HIS A 67 -4.68 -2.12 12.63
CA HIS A 67 -3.45 -2.43 11.90
C HIS A 67 -3.67 -2.51 10.39
N TYR A 68 -4.77 -3.13 9.96
CA TYR A 68 -5.00 -3.42 8.54
C TYR A 68 -5.77 -2.33 7.78
N ARG A 69 -6.56 -1.50 8.47
CA ARG A 69 -7.33 -0.40 7.86
C ARG A 69 -6.48 0.60 7.05
N PRO A 70 -5.30 1.05 7.53
CA PRO A 70 -4.47 2.00 6.79
C PRO A 70 -4.00 1.47 5.44
N TYR A 71 -3.76 0.16 5.31
CA TYR A 71 -3.32 -0.43 4.04
C TYR A 71 -4.40 -0.29 2.95
N GLN A 72 -5.68 -0.42 3.29
CA GLN A 72 -6.77 -0.21 2.33
C GLN A 72 -6.81 1.24 1.82
N THR A 73 -6.68 2.21 2.71
CA THR A 73 -6.68 3.63 2.34
C THR A 73 -5.45 4.00 1.51
N ARG A 74 -4.27 3.52 1.92
CA ARG A 74 -3.01 3.74 1.20
C ARG A 74 -3.01 3.08 -0.17
N PHE A 75 -3.55 1.87 -0.30
CA PHE A 75 -3.79 1.21 -1.58
C PHE A 75 -4.59 2.10 -2.53
N ARG A 76 -5.76 2.58 -2.08
CA ARG A 76 -6.63 3.43 -2.91
C ARG A 76 -5.95 4.74 -3.32
N ALA A 77 -5.28 5.40 -2.37
CA ALA A 77 -4.55 6.63 -2.65
C ALA A 77 -3.44 6.42 -3.68
N ALA A 78 -2.61 5.39 -3.50
CA ALA A 78 -1.52 5.07 -4.43
C ALA A 78 -2.04 4.67 -5.82
N LEU A 79 -3.16 3.92 -5.88
CA LEU A 79 -3.80 3.58 -7.14
C LEU A 79 -4.28 4.83 -7.89
N LEU A 80 -4.99 5.72 -7.20
CA LEU A 80 -5.49 6.97 -7.80
C LEU A 80 -4.34 7.82 -8.32
N VAL A 81 -3.28 7.99 -7.54
CA VAL A 81 -2.07 8.71 -7.95
C VAL A 81 -1.46 8.08 -9.22
N GLY A 82 -1.29 6.76 -9.24
CA GLY A 82 -0.76 6.05 -10.41
C GLY A 82 -1.62 6.24 -11.67
N LEU A 83 -2.94 6.19 -11.53
CA LEU A 83 -3.87 6.45 -12.64
C LEU A 83 -3.81 7.90 -13.12
N SER A 84 -3.68 8.87 -12.21
CA SER A 84 -3.54 10.29 -12.56
C SER A 84 -2.27 10.54 -13.38
N PHE A 85 -1.13 9.98 -12.97
CA PHE A 85 0.12 10.11 -13.73
C PHE A 85 0.05 9.37 -15.07
N MET A 86 -0.67 8.24 -15.15
CA MET A 86 -0.87 7.53 -16.41
C MET A 86 -1.67 8.39 -17.40
N ALA A 87 -2.75 9.02 -16.94
CA ALA A 87 -3.53 9.95 -17.75
C ALA A 87 -2.71 11.17 -18.19
N ALA A 88 -1.91 11.76 -17.29
CA ALA A 88 -1.02 12.87 -17.62
C ALA A 88 0.05 12.48 -18.65
N GLY A 89 0.65 11.29 -18.49
CA GLY A 89 1.64 10.77 -19.42
C GLY A 89 1.07 10.47 -20.80
N LEU A 90 -0.17 9.99 -20.89
CA LEU A 90 -0.86 9.82 -22.16
C LEU A 90 -1.17 11.18 -22.79
N ALA A 91 -1.72 12.13 -22.03
CA ALA A 91 -2.03 13.46 -22.53
C ALA A 91 -0.79 14.19 -23.09
N HIS A 92 0.35 14.07 -22.40
CA HIS A 92 1.61 14.65 -22.85
C HIS A 92 2.19 14.01 -24.12
N LEU A 93 1.86 12.75 -24.42
CA LEU A 93 2.26 12.09 -25.68
C LEU A 93 1.43 12.53 -26.88
N PHE A 94 0.20 12.99 -26.65
CA PHE A 94 -0.76 13.37 -27.70
C PHE A 94 -0.94 14.88 -27.86
N ALA A 95 -0.29 15.70 -27.02
CA ALA A 95 -0.27 17.16 -27.09
C ALA A 95 0.92 17.66 -27.93
#